data_AF-A0A5Y9Q6L7-F1
#
_entry.id   AF-A0A5Y9Q6L7-F1
#
_cell.length_a   1.000
_cell.length_b   1.000
_cell.length_c   1.000
_cell.angle_alpha   90.00
_cell.angle_beta   90.00
_cell.angle_gamma   90.00
#
_symmetry.space_group_name_H-M   'P 1'
#
loop_
_entity.id
_entity.type
_entity.pdbx_description
1 polymer ?
#
loop_
_entity_poly.entity_id
_entity_poly.type
_entity_poly.pdbx_seq_one_letter_code
_entity_poly.pdbx_strand_id
1 'polypeptide(L)' 'MITERIAKNQVTPASALVIRLMIFILVRIVMLKETNQPVTKNSINLMLQAHSDQSDDAYLSRIYAVAKDVME' A
#
# COMPACT_ATOMS: atom_id res chain seq x y z
N MET A 1 -15.26 31.71 7.66
CA MET A 1 -15.68 30.62 6.75
C MET A 1 -14.56 30.04 5.86
N ILE A 2 -13.27 30.28 6.18
CA ILE A 2 -12.12 29.69 5.45
C ILE A 2 -11.41 28.64 6.32
N THR A 3 -11.31 28.87 7.63
CA THR A 3 -10.66 27.98 8.61
C THR A 3 -11.27 26.57 8.64
N GLU A 4 -12.58 26.46 8.44
CA GLU A 4 -13.29 25.18 8.40
C GLU A 4 -13.05 24.38 7.10
N ARG A 5 -12.77 25.07 5.98
CA ARG A 5 -12.47 24.42 4.69
C ARG A 5 -11.05 23.83 4.67
N ILE A 6 -10.10 24.44 5.36
CA ILE A 6 -8.72 23.93 5.45
C ILE A 6 -8.67 22.65 6.29
N ALA A 7 -9.47 22.53 7.34
CA ALA A 7 -9.54 21.32 8.17
C ALA A 7 -10.08 20.09 7.40
N LYS A 8 -11.01 20.29 6.46
CA LYS A 8 -11.55 19.20 5.61
C LYS A 8 -10.59 18.74 4.50
N ASN A 9 -9.58 19.54 4.18
CA ASN A 9 -8.62 19.27 3.10
C ASN A 9 -7.27 18.77 3.62
N GLN A 10 -7.17 18.45 4.91
CA GLN A 10 -5.98 17.83 5.48
C GLN A 10 -6.03 16.32 5.29
N VAL A 11 -4.98 15.78 4.69
CA VAL A 11 -4.72 14.34 4.67
C VAL A 11 -4.49 13.90 6.11
N THR A 12 -5.39 13.11 6.67
CA THR A 12 -5.23 12.54 8.00
C THR A 12 -4.13 11.47 7.95
N PRO A 13 -3.49 11.12 9.09
CA PRO A 13 -2.49 10.05 9.12
C PRO A 13 -3.02 8.72 8.56
N ALA A 14 -4.30 8.43 8.77
CA ALA A 14 -4.97 7.26 8.23
C ALA A 14 -5.13 7.33 6.70
N SER A 15 -5.55 8.47 6.14
CA SER A 15 -5.67 8.59 4.67
C SER A 15 -4.30 8.65 3.99
N ALA A 16 -3.27 9.20 4.64
CA ALA A 16 -1.89 9.13 4.16
C ALA A 16 -1.41 7.68 4.04
N LEU A 17 -1.72 6.85 5.03
CA LEU A 17 -1.37 5.44 5.06
C LEU A 17 -2.10 4.63 3.97
N VAL A 18 -3.39 4.90 3.75
CA VAL A 18 -4.15 4.30 2.63
C VAL A 18 -3.58 4.71 1.28
N ILE A 19 -3.27 5.99 1.08
CA ILE A 19 -2.65 6.50 -0.14
C ILE A 19 -1.29 5.82 -0.37
N ARG A 20 -0.48 5.66 0.68
CA ARG A 20 0.83 5.00 0.60
C ARG A 20 0.70 3.54 0.18
N LEU A 21 -0.27 2.80 0.73
CA LEU A 21 -0.56 1.42 0.35
C LEU A 21 -1.06 1.32 -1.10
N MET A 22 -1.98 2.20 -1.51
CA MET A 22 -2.50 2.20 -2.88
C MET A 22 -1.42 2.52 -3.91
N ILE A 23 -0.57 3.54 -3.66
CA ILE A 23 0.56 3.87 -4.53
C ILE A 23 1.52 2.68 -4.62
N PHE A 24 1.81 2.02 -3.50
CA PHE A 24 2.67 0.85 -3.49
C PHE A 24 2.15 -0.26 -4.41
N ILE A 25 0.88 -0.66 -4.24
CA ILE A 25 0.26 -1.70 -5.06
C ILE A 25 0.26 -1.27 -6.54
N LEU A 26 -0.07 -0.01 -6.84
CA LEU A 26 -0.14 0.50 -8.21
C LEU A 26 1.22 0.48 -8.90
N VAL A 27 2.28 0.96 -8.24
CA VAL A 27 3.66 0.93 -8.76
C VAL A 27 4.11 -0.49 -9.08
N ARG A 28 3.73 -1.45 -8.24
CA ARG A 28 4.05 -2.86 -8.46
C ARG A 28 3.30 -3.49 -9.62
N ILE A 29 2.01 -3.17 -9.79
CA ILE A 29 1.24 -3.57 -10.97
C ILE A 29 1.87 -3.01 -12.24
N VAL A 30 2.32 -1.75 -12.21
CA VAL A 30 3.04 -1.13 -13.33
C VAL A 30 4.36 -1.86 -13.62
N MET A 31 5.17 -2.19 -12.60
CA MET A 31 6.42 -2.93 -12.78
C MET A 31 6.19 -4.34 -13.37
N LEU A 32 5.14 -5.04 -12.95
CA LEU A 32 4.76 -6.34 -13.53
C LEU A 32 4.39 -6.18 -15.01
N LYS A 33 3.62 -5.14 -15.35
CA LYS A 33 3.30 -4.80 -16.74
C LYS A 33 4.56 -4.49 -17.57
N GLU A 34 5.47 -3.68 -17.05
CA GLU A 34 6.72 -3.32 -17.75
C GLU A 34 7.63 -4.53 -18.00
N THR A 35 7.59 -5.51 -17.09
CA THR A 35 8.36 -6.76 -17.20
C THR A 35 7.60 -7.88 -17.92
N ASN A 36 6.42 -7.59 -18.49
CA ASN A 36 5.50 -8.58 -19.09
C ASN A 36 5.15 -9.75 -18.16
N GLN A 37 5.24 -9.54 -16.85
CA GLN A 37 4.83 -10.51 -15.85
C GLN A 37 3.33 -10.41 -15.58
N PRO A 38 2.64 -11.53 -15.40
CA PRO A 38 1.20 -11.52 -15.11
C PRO A 38 0.93 -10.97 -13.71
N VAL A 39 -0.10 -10.13 -13.59
CA VAL A 39 -0.60 -9.65 -12.30
C VAL A 39 -1.41 -10.76 -11.65
N THR A 40 -0.78 -11.51 -10.76
CA THR A 40 -1.38 -12.64 -10.04
C THR A 40 -1.36 -12.41 -8.53
N LYS A 41 -2.21 -13.15 -7.79
CA LYS A 41 -2.15 -13.17 -6.32
C LYS A 41 -0.73 -13.49 -5.82
N ASN A 42 -0.06 -14.46 -6.45
CA ASN A 42 1.29 -14.88 -6.05
C ASN A 42 2.34 -13.76 -6.23
N SER A 43 2.31 -13.06 -7.36
CA SER A 43 3.22 -11.93 -7.61
C SER A 43 3.00 -10.77 -6.64
N ILE A 44 1.75 -10.51 -6.24
CA ILE A 44 1.43 -9.47 -5.26
C ILE A 44 1.82 -9.92 -3.84
N ASN A 45 1.57 -11.18 -3.48
CA ASN A 45 1.92 -11.73 -2.16
C ASN A 45 3.44 -11.73 -1.90
N LEU A 46 4.25 -12.10 -2.89
CA LEU A 46 5.72 -12.04 -2.78
C LEU A 46 6.20 -10.60 -2.50
N MET A 47 5.56 -9.61 -3.11
CA MET A 47 5.91 -8.19 -2.93
C MET A 47 5.45 -7.64 -1.59
N LEU A 48 4.26 -8.02 -1.12
CA LEU A 48 3.76 -7.66 0.22
C LEU A 48 4.66 -8.25 1.31
N GLN A 49 5.10 -9.50 1.14
CA GLN A 49 6.00 -10.16 2.08
C GLN A 49 7.37 -9.45 2.17
N ALA A 50 8.00 -9.17 1.03
CA ALA A 50 9.28 -8.47 1.01
C ALA A 50 9.21 -7.10 1.73
N HIS A 51 8.09 -6.39 1.63
CA HIS A 51 7.91 -5.11 2.31
C HIS A 51 7.49 -5.25 3.79
N SER A 52 6.80 -6.31 4.19
CA SER A 52 6.58 -6.61 5.60
C SER A 52 7.91 -6.87 6.31
N ASP A 53 8.81 -7.61 5.66
CA ASP A 53 10.13 -7.98 6.21
C ASP A 53 11.12 -6.80 6.23
N GLN A 54 10.97 -5.83 5.32
CA GLN A 54 11.85 -4.67 5.19
C GLN A 54 11.33 -3.39 5.86
N SER A 55 10.12 -3.41 6.44
CA SER A 55 9.54 -2.19 7.02
C SER A 55 9.94 -2.01 8.48
N ASP A 56 10.65 -0.92 8.75
CA ASP A 56 10.97 -0.47 10.12
C ASP A 56 9.73 0.04 10.90
N ASP A 57 8.59 0.23 10.21
CA ASP A 57 7.32 0.63 10.81
C ASP A 57 6.50 -0.63 11.12
N ALA A 58 6.40 -0.97 12.41
CA ALA A 58 5.68 -2.14 12.89
C ALA A 58 4.18 -2.12 12.53
N TYR A 59 3.57 -0.95 12.40
CA TYR A 59 2.16 -0.85 12.00
C TYR A 59 2.01 -1.10 10.50
N LEU A 60 2.91 -0.53 9.69
CA LEU A 60 2.95 -0.75 8.25
C LEU A 60 3.25 -2.22 7.90
N SER A 61 4.18 -2.85 8.62
CA SER A 61 4.48 -4.28 8.47
C SER A 61 3.25 -5.16 8.75
N ARG A 62 2.47 -4.84 9.79
CA ARG A 62 1.19 -5.53 10.07
C ARG A 62 0.17 -5.34 8.96
N ILE A 63 0.07 -4.14 8.38
CA ILE A 63 -0.85 -3.88 7.26
C ILE A 63 -0.49 -4.74 6.05
N TYR A 64 0.80 -4.86 5.72
CA TYR A 64 1.23 -5.72 4.63
C TYR A 64 0.98 -7.20 4.92
N ALA A 65 1.18 -7.65 6.16
CA ALA A 65 0.87 -9.02 6.57
C ALA A 65 -0.63 -9.34 6.46
N VAL A 66 -1.50 -8.44 6.94
CA VAL A 66 -2.96 -8.60 6.82
C VAL A 66 -3.41 -8.53 5.35
N ALA A 67 -2.82 -7.65 4.55
CA ALA A 67 -3.12 -7.57 3.12
C ALA A 67 -2.77 -8.88 2.39
N LYS A 68 -1.68 -9.55 2.78
CA LYS A 68 -1.32 -10.89 2.28
C LYS A 68 -2.35 -11.93 2.70
N ASP A 69 -2.72 -11.98 3.97
CA ASP A 69 -3.70 -12.92 4.54
C ASP A 69 -5.08 -12.82 3.87
N VAL A 70 -5.59 -11.60 3.65
CA VAL A 70 -6.88 -11.37 2.95
C VAL A 70 -6.85 -11.81 1.48
N MET A 71 -5.68 -11.88 0.86
CA MET A 71 -5.55 -12.31 -0.54
C MET A 71 -5.50 -13.84 -0.72
N GLU A 72 -5.26 -14.62 0.33
CA GLU A 72 -5.28 -16.09 0.28
C GLU A 72 -6.72 -16.61 0.11
#